data_AF-A0A7R9QFM3-F1
#
_entry.id   AF-A0A7R9QFM3-F1
#
_cell.length_a   1.000
_cell.length_b   1.000
_cell.length_c   1.000
_cell.angle_alpha   90.00
_cell.angle_beta   90.00
_cell.angle_gamma   90.00
#
_symmetry.space_group_name_H-M   'P 1'
#
loop_
_entity.id
_entity.type
_entity.pdbx_description
1 polymer ?
#
loop_
_entity_poly.entity_id
_entity_poly.type
_entity_poly.pdbx_seq_one_letter_code
_entity_poly.pdbx_strand_id
1 'polypeptide(L)'
;MKGKGKKEKDSVDGVDDNSCPLQFLDFKAVDPNKQCPRFTSVVQRSEDEGIGSEDLDVLQLELESLLVSVVQRQRLLETEMESLINWCDSKNKDKRSPNKP
;
A
#
# COMPACT_ATOMS: atom_id res chain seq x y z
N MET A 1 -48.16 16.60 23.96
CA MET A 1 -47.69 16.95 22.59
C MET A 1 -47.12 18.35 22.58
N LYS A 2 -45.81 18.49 22.30
CA LYS A 2 -45.17 19.62 21.60
C LYS A 2 -43.72 19.20 21.38
N GLY A 3 -43.38 18.93 20.13
CA GLY A 3 -42.04 18.54 19.70
C GLY A 3 -41.21 19.71 19.17
N LYS A 4 -40.05 19.33 18.62
CA LYS A 4 -39.00 20.11 17.95
C LYS A 4 -37.99 20.77 18.92
N GLY A 5 -36.67 20.64 18.74
CA GLY A 5 -35.93 20.19 17.57
C GLY A 5 -34.52 19.72 17.91
N LYS A 6 -34.16 18.64 17.21
CA LYS A 6 -32.82 18.13 16.93
C LYS A 6 -31.93 19.28 16.42
N LYS A 7 -30.76 19.47 17.02
CA LYS A 7 -29.59 20.00 16.31
C LYS A 7 -28.49 18.96 16.44
N GLU A 8 -28.47 18.07 15.45
CA GLU A 8 -27.22 17.52 14.91
C GLU A 8 -26.29 18.71 14.70
N LYS A 9 -25.22 18.74 15.48
CA LYS A 9 -24.01 19.44 15.08
C LYS A 9 -23.11 18.35 14.52
N ASP A 10 -23.34 18.05 13.25
CA ASP A 10 -22.29 17.58 12.35
C ASP A 10 -21.29 18.74 12.22
N SER A 11 -20.47 18.89 13.23
CA SER A 11 -19.21 19.59 13.12
C SER A 11 -18.16 18.51 13.25
N VAL A 12 -17.80 17.94 12.08
CA VAL A 12 -16.40 17.56 11.86
C VAL A 12 -15.61 18.86 11.98
N ASP A 13 -15.35 19.19 13.23
CA ASP A 13 -14.53 20.30 13.67
C ASP A 13 -13.09 19.95 13.29
N GLY A 14 -12.46 20.85 12.54
CA GLY A 14 -11.01 20.98 12.46
C GLY A 14 -10.25 19.81 11.86
N VAL A 15 -10.00 19.83 10.55
CA VAL A 15 -8.72 19.33 10.06
C VAL A 15 -7.66 20.27 10.63
N ASP A 16 -7.10 19.87 11.76
CA ASP A 16 -5.97 20.52 12.43
C ASP A 16 -4.80 20.64 11.43
N ASP A 17 -4.10 21.78 11.50
CA ASP A 17 -3.01 22.26 10.63
C ASP A 17 -1.70 21.43 10.78
N ASN A 18 -1.86 20.12 10.93
CA ASN A 18 -0.86 19.09 11.23
C ASN A 18 -1.06 17.86 10.32
N SER A 19 -1.52 18.08 9.08
CA SER A 19 -1.83 17.03 8.11
C SER A 19 -0.67 16.03 7.98
N CYS A 20 -0.91 14.78 8.37
CA CYS A 20 0.04 13.70 8.20
C CYS A 20 0.39 13.57 6.70
N PRO A 21 1.67 13.64 6.30
CA PRO A 21 2.04 13.62 4.88
C PRO A 21 1.95 12.21 4.27
N LEU A 22 1.64 11.19 5.07
CA LEU A 22 1.62 9.81 4.61
C LEU A 22 0.45 9.52 3.70
N GLN A 23 0.76 8.82 2.61
CA GLN A 23 -0.23 8.15 1.79
C GLN A 23 -0.40 6.71 2.29
N PHE A 24 -1.60 6.38 2.75
CA PHE A 24 -1.94 5.01 3.11
C PHE A 24 -2.22 4.20 1.84
N LEU A 25 -1.16 3.58 1.30
CA LEU A 25 -1.25 2.77 0.09
C LEU A 25 -2.05 1.49 0.37
N ASP A 26 -3.15 1.30 -0.37
CA ASP A 26 -3.93 0.06 -0.36
C ASP A 26 -3.32 -0.94 -1.37
N PHE A 27 -2.51 -1.86 -0.85
CA PHE A 27 -1.99 -2.97 -1.66
C PHE A 27 -3.03 -4.08 -1.74
N LYS A 28 -3.81 -4.07 -2.82
CA LYS A 28 -4.70 -5.18 -3.13
C LYS A 28 -3.91 -6.48 -3.29
N ALA A 29 -4.40 -7.53 -2.65
CA ALA A 29 -3.86 -8.87 -2.79
C ALA A 29 -3.87 -9.29 -4.27
N VAL A 30 -2.81 -9.99 -4.67
CA VAL A 30 -2.71 -10.57 -6.01
C VAL A 30 -3.58 -11.83 -6.06
N ASP A 31 -4.48 -11.91 -7.03
CA ASP A 31 -5.23 -13.13 -7.35
C ASP A 31 -4.38 -13.97 -8.32
N PRO A 32 -3.80 -15.10 -7.86
CA PRO A 32 -2.87 -15.90 -8.66
C PRO A 32 -3.54 -16.45 -9.92
N ASN A 33 -4.84 -16.78 -9.86
CA ASN A 33 -5.58 -17.32 -11.00
C ASN A 33 -5.75 -16.30 -12.13
N LYS A 34 -5.68 -15.00 -11.82
CA LYS A 34 -5.84 -13.91 -12.79
C LYS A 34 -4.51 -13.34 -13.25
N GLN A 35 -3.53 -13.23 -12.36
CA GLN A 35 -2.25 -12.58 -12.68
C GLN A 35 -1.16 -13.57 -13.08
N CYS A 36 -1.22 -14.82 -12.58
CA CYS A 36 -0.28 -15.88 -12.91
C CYS A 36 -1.03 -17.19 -13.28
N PRO A 37 -1.90 -17.16 -14.31
CA PRO A 37 -2.70 -18.33 -14.68
C PRO A 37 -1.84 -19.52 -15.10
N ARG A 38 -0.70 -19.30 -15.77
CA ARG A 38 0.19 -20.41 -16.15
C ARG A 38 0.84 -21.02 -14.93
N PHE A 39 1.39 -20.20 -14.04
CA PHE A 39 1.93 -20.68 -12.75
C PHE A 39 0.90 -21.50 -11.99
N THR A 40 -0.32 -20.98 -11.86
CA THR A 40 -1.40 -21.65 -11.11
C THR A 40 -1.78 -22.98 -11.75
N SER A 41 -1.86 -23.01 -13.08
CA SER A 41 -2.13 -24.25 -13.81
C SER A 41 -1.02 -25.27 -13.61
N VAL A 42 0.26 -24.87 -13.78
CA VAL A 42 1.42 -25.77 -13.69
C VAL A 42 1.55 -26.38 -12.30
N VAL A 43 1.32 -25.61 -11.23
CA VAL A 43 1.35 -26.12 -9.85
C VAL A 43 0.27 -27.17 -9.56
N GLN A 44 -0.83 -27.15 -10.31
CA GLN A 44 -1.94 -28.10 -10.15
C GLN A 44 -1.80 -29.36 -11.02
N ARG A 45 -0.79 -29.43 -11.90
CA ARG A 45 -0.58 -30.59 -12.77
C ARG A 45 -0.01 -31.79 -12.01
N SER A 46 -0.25 -32.99 -12.55
CA SER A 46 0.47 -34.18 -12.08
C SER A 46 1.90 -34.19 -12.62
N GLU A 47 2.79 -34.92 -11.94
CA GLU A 47 4.19 -35.05 -12.36
C GLU A 47 4.33 -35.63 -13.78
N ASP A 48 3.32 -36.39 -14.23
CA ASP A 48 3.28 -37.06 -15.53
C ASP A 48 3.09 -36.09 -16.72
N GLU A 49 2.45 -34.94 -16.49
CA GLU A 49 2.22 -33.92 -17.54
C GLU A 49 3.50 -33.12 -17.87
N GLY A 50 4.43 -33.03 -16.90
CA GLY A 50 5.67 -32.28 -17.06
C GLY A 50 5.48 -30.79 -17.36
N ILE A 51 6.58 -30.12 -17.72
CA ILE A 51 6.62 -28.70 -18.06
C ILE A 51 7.31 -28.56 -19.41
N GLY A 52 6.57 -28.08 -20.42
CA GLY A 52 7.12 -27.83 -21.75
C GLY A 52 7.89 -26.52 -21.84
N SER A 53 8.66 -26.33 -22.92
CA SER A 53 9.40 -25.08 -23.15
C SER A 53 8.48 -23.85 -23.25
N GLU A 54 7.31 -23.99 -23.86
CA GLU A 54 6.31 -22.91 -23.92
C GLU A 54 5.75 -22.55 -22.54
N ASP A 55 5.56 -23.54 -21.66
CA ASP A 55 5.18 -23.27 -20.27
C ASP A 55 6.29 -22.48 -19.57
N LEU A 56 7.57 -22.81 -19.80
CA LEU A 56 8.71 -22.10 -19.21
C LEU A 56 8.78 -20.62 -19.61
N ASP A 57 8.59 -20.31 -20.90
CA ASP A 57 8.62 -18.92 -21.38
C ASP A 57 7.51 -18.07 -20.74
N VAL A 58 6.30 -18.65 -20.64
CA VAL A 58 5.15 -17.96 -20.03
C VAL A 58 5.33 -17.85 -18.50
N LEU A 59 5.84 -18.91 -17.84
CA LEU A 59 6.15 -18.88 -16.42
C LEU A 59 7.18 -17.79 -16.10
N GLN A 60 8.23 -17.68 -16.90
CA GLN A 60 9.24 -16.64 -16.72
C GLN A 60 8.62 -15.26 -16.79
N LEU A 61 7.81 -14.99 -17.82
CA LEU A 61 7.13 -13.70 -17.99
C LEU A 61 6.22 -13.35 -16.81
N GLU A 62 5.39 -14.31 -16.36
CA GLU A 62 4.49 -14.10 -15.21
C GLU A 62 5.26 -13.79 -13.92
N LEU A 63 6.36 -14.52 -13.68
CA LEU A 63 7.20 -14.33 -12.49
C LEU A 63 7.97 -13.00 -12.53
N GLU A 64 8.48 -12.60 -13.70
CA GLU A 64 9.12 -11.31 -13.89
C GLU A 64 8.14 -10.16 -13.66
N SER A 65 6.91 -10.27 -14.17
CA SER A 65 5.85 -9.29 -13.93
C SER A 65 5.51 -9.16 -12.45
N LEU A 66 5.38 -10.30 -11.75
CA LEU A 66 5.14 -10.33 -10.31
C LEU A 66 6.30 -9.68 -9.54
N LEU A 67 7.54 -9.98 -9.91
CA LEU A 67 8.73 -9.41 -9.29
C LEU A 67 8.77 -7.89 -9.45
N VAL A 68 8.52 -7.38 -10.66
CA VAL A 68 8.44 -5.93 -10.93
C VAL A 68 7.36 -5.28 -10.05
N SER A 69 6.20 -5.92 -9.93
CA SER A 69 5.10 -5.46 -9.10
C SER A 69 5.48 -5.38 -7.61
N VAL A 70 6.23 -6.37 -7.10
CA VAL A 70 6.73 -6.37 -5.71
C VAL A 70 7.73 -5.24 -5.49
N VAL A 71 8.73 -5.11 -6.38
CA VAL A 71 9.76 -4.07 -6.30
C VAL A 71 9.14 -2.67 -6.34
N GLN A 72 8.10 -2.46 -7.16
CA GLN A 72 7.39 -1.19 -7.19
C GLN A 72 6.71 -0.88 -5.86
N ARG A 73 5.99 -1.83 -5.26
CA ARG A 73 5.36 -1.65 -3.94
C ARG A 73 6.39 -1.39 -2.85
N GLN A 74 7.52 -2.10 -2.90
CA GLN A 74 8.63 -1.90 -1.97
C GLN A 74 9.15 -0.46 -2.02
N ARG A 75 9.46 0.06 -3.22
CA ARG A 75 9.95 1.43 -3.38
C ARG A 75 8.96 2.49 -2.88
N LEU A 76 7.67 2.26 -3.10
CA LEU A 76 6.63 3.14 -2.58
C LEU A 76 6.62 3.13 -1.05
N LEU A 77 6.69 1.96 -0.43
CA LEU A 77 6.79 1.83 1.04
C LEU A 77 8.04 2.50 1.60
N GLU A 78 9.19 2.34 0.94
CA GLU A 78 10.44 3.01 1.33
C GLU A 78 10.29 4.54 1.28
N THR A 79 9.65 5.06 0.23
CA THR A 79 9.37 6.51 0.07
C THR A 79 8.45 7.04 1.17
N GLU A 80 7.40 6.30 1.52
CA GLU A 80 6.49 6.66 2.62
C GLU A 80 7.20 6.61 3.98
N MET A 81 8.08 5.62 4.19
CA MET A 81 8.89 5.51 5.41
C MET A 81 9.84 6.70 5.57
N GLU A 82 10.52 7.11 4.49
CA GLU A 82 11.37 8.31 4.49
C GLU A 82 10.56 9.58 4.77
N SER A 83 9.38 9.70 4.17
CA SER A 83 8.47 10.83 4.40
C SER A 83 8.05 10.93 5.87
N LEU A 84 7.77 9.79 6.52
CA LEU A 84 7.45 9.74 7.95
C LEU A 84 8.64 10.16 8.82
N ILE A 85 9.84 9.64 8.53
CA ILE A 85 11.06 9.99 9.27
C ILE A 85 11.31 11.49 9.21
N ASN A 86 11.28 12.06 7.99
CA ASN A 86 11.50 13.50 7.76
C ASN A 86 10.45 14.37 8.48
N TRP A 87 9.20 13.94 8.48
CA TRP A 87 8.12 14.64 9.18
C TRP A 87 8.31 14.62 10.70
N CYS A 88 8.63 13.45 11.28
CA CYS A 88 8.92 13.30 12.71
C CYS A 88 10.10 14.17 13.14
N ASP A 89 11.18 14.18 12.35
CA ASP A 89 12.37 15.00 12.63
C ASP A 89 12.06 16.49 12.59
N SER A 90 11.24 16.93 11.63
CA SER A 90 10.81 18.33 11.52
C SER A 90 9.96 18.76 12.73
N LYS A 91 8.98 17.94 13.11
CA LYS A 91 8.14 18.14 14.30
C LYS A 91 8.94 18.22 15.60
N ASN A 92 10.04 17.47 15.71
CA ASN A 92 10.90 17.47 16.90
C ASN A 92 11.81 18.69 16.99
N LYS A 93 12.20 19.28 15.84
CA LYS A 93 12.97 20.53 15.81
C LYS A 93 12.11 21.71 16.26
N ASP A 94 10.86 21.78 15.83
CA ASP A 94 9.93 22.86 16.21
C ASP A 94 9.63 22.89 17.71
N LYS A 95 9.62 21.72 18.38
CA LYS A 95 9.40 21.60 19.83
C LYS A 95 10.60 22.00 20.69
N ARG A 96 11.80 22.11 20.13
CA ARG A 96 13.03 22.50 20.87
C ARG A 96 13.30 23.99 20.90
N SER A 97 12.49 24.81 20.24
CA SER A 97 12.51 26.28 20.39
C SER A 97 11.32 26.76 21.20
N PRO A 98 11.49 26.87 22.53
CA PRO A 98 11.25 28.18 23.15
C PRO A 98 12.22 28.40 24.31
N ASN A 99 13.36 29.04 24.05
CA ASN A 99 13.90 30.03 24.98
C ASN A 99 15.03 30.84 24.35
N LYS A 100 14.73 32.11 24.08
CA LYS A 100 15.67 33.23 23.99
C LYS A 100 14.81 34.47 24.26
N PRO A 101 15.19 35.45 25.12
CA PRO A 101 16.35 35.58 25.99
C PRO A 101 16.07 35.31 27.49
#